data_AF-F1BCS3-F1
#
_entry.id   AF-F1BCS3-F1
#
_cell.length_a   1.000
_cell.length_b   1.000
_cell.length_c   1.000
_cell.angle_alpha   90.00
_cell.angle_beta   90.00
_cell.angle_gamma   90.00
#
_symmetry.space_group_name_H-M   'P 1'
#
loop_
_entity.id
_entity.type
_entity.pdbx_description
1 polymer ?
#
loop_
_entity_poly.entity_id
_entity_poly.type
_entity_poly.pdbx_seq_one_letter_code
_entity_poly.pdbx_strand_id
1 'polypeptide(L)'
;FDAAFFNISKKEAEAMDPQQRLLLEVVYEALESAGYSLRKVAGRNVGVYTGVMTTDYRSLSERDELNASQYAATGNASSIIANRISYFYDFHGPSMTVDTACSASLVALHQAVLAIRAGETEMACVAGVNLMLTPEQFISESDLHMLSPTGHCQMWDVGADGYARGEGAVAIFVKSLRQAIRDGDSIQAVIRNTGVNSDGRTQGITMPN
;
A
#
# COMPACT_ATOMS: atom_id res chain seq x y z
N PHE A 1 -16.14 -2.18 4.90
CA PHE A 1 -15.55 -3.42 5.45
C PHE A 1 -16.59 -4.49 5.70
N ASP A 2 -16.77 -5.35 4.70
CA ASP A 2 -17.51 -6.60 4.83
C ASP A 2 -16.67 -7.67 5.54
N ALA A 3 -16.64 -7.63 6.87
CA ALA A 3 -15.80 -8.53 7.67
C ALA A 3 -16.14 -10.02 7.46
N ALA A 4 -17.42 -10.33 7.20
CA ALA A 4 -17.87 -11.71 7.00
C ALA A 4 -17.31 -12.28 5.69
N PHE A 5 -17.30 -11.48 4.61
CA PHE A 5 -16.67 -11.87 3.35
C PHE A 5 -15.19 -12.24 3.53
N PHE A 6 -14.46 -11.46 4.35
CA PHE A 6 -13.05 -11.69 4.61
C PHE A 6 -12.74 -12.72 5.71
N ASN A 7 -13.76 -13.46 6.21
CA ASN A 7 -13.64 -14.40 7.32
C ASN A 7 -13.06 -13.79 8.62
N ILE A 8 -13.36 -12.52 8.87
CA ILE A 8 -12.86 -11.76 10.02
C ILE A 8 -13.99 -11.51 11.01
N SER A 9 -13.72 -11.77 12.29
CA SER A 9 -14.70 -11.53 13.35
C SER A 9 -14.94 -10.03 13.55
N LYS A 10 -16.13 -9.64 14.03
CA LYS A 10 -16.43 -8.23 14.35
C LYS A 10 -15.39 -7.59 15.28
N LYS A 11 -14.98 -8.31 16.34
CA LYS A 11 -14.00 -7.84 17.32
C LYS A 11 -12.60 -7.62 16.71
N GLU A 12 -12.22 -8.47 15.76
CA GLU A 12 -10.96 -8.29 15.04
C GLU A 12 -11.05 -7.10 14.08
N ALA A 13 -12.13 -6.99 13.31
CA ALA A 13 -12.34 -5.88 12.38
C ALA A 13 -12.35 -4.50 13.05
N GLU A 14 -12.88 -4.40 14.29
CA GLU A 14 -12.86 -3.16 15.09
C GLU A 14 -11.42 -2.76 15.49
N ALA A 15 -10.54 -3.73 15.71
CA ALA A 15 -9.14 -3.50 16.09
C ALA A 15 -8.19 -3.38 14.88
N MET A 16 -8.66 -3.67 13.66
CA MET A 16 -7.87 -3.56 12.44
C MET A 16 -7.76 -2.11 11.98
N ASP A 17 -6.56 -1.69 11.61
CA ASP A 17 -6.31 -0.45 10.87
C ASP A 17 -7.24 -0.39 9.64
N PRO A 18 -8.02 0.70 9.45
CA PRO A 18 -8.81 0.91 8.24
C PRO A 18 -8.01 0.73 6.95
N GLN A 19 -6.70 0.97 6.95
CA GLN A 19 -5.82 0.72 5.81
C GLN A 19 -5.80 -0.76 5.40
N GLN A 20 -5.74 -1.70 6.37
CA GLN A 20 -5.81 -3.15 6.09
C GLN A 20 -7.18 -3.53 5.52
N ARG A 21 -8.24 -2.93 6.06
CA ARG A 21 -9.62 -3.17 5.65
C ARG A 21 -9.86 -2.73 4.21
N LEU A 22 -9.46 -1.52 3.87
CA LEU A 22 -9.58 -0.98 2.51
C LEU A 22 -8.76 -1.79 1.51
N LEU A 23 -7.51 -2.15 1.85
CA LEU A 23 -6.68 -2.92 0.92
C LEU A 23 -7.25 -4.32 0.64
N LEU A 24 -7.91 -4.97 1.61
CA LEU A 24 -8.60 -6.22 1.35
C LEU A 24 -9.69 -6.07 0.28
N GLU A 25 -10.49 -5.01 0.36
CA GLU A 25 -11.55 -4.69 -0.63
C GLU A 25 -10.95 -4.27 -1.98
N VAL A 26 -9.98 -3.36 -2.00
CA VAL A 26 -9.37 -2.84 -3.24
C VAL A 26 -8.59 -3.93 -3.98
N VAL A 27 -7.92 -4.84 -3.26
CA VAL A 27 -7.24 -5.98 -3.90
C VAL A 27 -8.26 -6.96 -4.49
N TYR A 28 -9.42 -7.14 -3.86
CA TYR A 28 -10.50 -7.98 -4.40
C TYR A 28 -10.97 -7.41 -5.74
N GLU A 29 -11.29 -6.12 -5.77
CA GLU A 29 -11.76 -5.42 -6.96
C GLU A 29 -10.72 -5.43 -8.09
N ALA A 30 -9.43 -5.24 -7.75
CA ALA A 30 -8.33 -5.31 -8.72
C ALA A 30 -8.15 -6.72 -9.27
N LEU A 31 -8.32 -7.76 -8.45
CA LEU A 31 -8.22 -9.16 -8.85
C LEU A 31 -9.35 -9.53 -9.80
N GLU A 32 -10.58 -9.14 -9.48
CA GLU A 32 -11.74 -9.32 -10.35
C GLU A 32 -11.59 -8.57 -11.67
N SER A 33 -11.11 -7.33 -11.61
CA SER A 33 -10.81 -6.50 -12.80
C SER A 33 -9.74 -7.13 -13.69
N ALA A 34 -8.80 -7.88 -13.10
CA ALA A 34 -7.79 -8.64 -13.83
C ALA A 34 -8.32 -9.97 -14.42
N GLY A 35 -9.57 -10.34 -14.14
CA GLY A 35 -10.20 -11.57 -14.64
C GLY A 35 -9.85 -12.84 -13.85
N TYR A 36 -9.31 -12.69 -12.64
CA TYR A 36 -8.95 -13.79 -11.75
C TYR A 36 -10.00 -13.97 -10.66
N SER A 37 -10.39 -15.22 -10.41
CA SER A 37 -11.22 -15.57 -9.24
C SER A 37 -10.33 -16.01 -8.08
N LEU A 38 -10.83 -15.89 -6.85
CA LEU A 38 -10.13 -16.36 -5.64
C LEU A 38 -9.58 -17.79 -5.80
N ARG A 39 -10.40 -18.70 -6.32
CA ARG A 39 -10.01 -20.10 -6.56
C ARG A 39 -8.87 -20.26 -7.58
N LYS A 40 -8.76 -19.37 -8.57
CA LYS A 40 -7.70 -19.43 -9.59
C LYS A 40 -6.36 -18.95 -9.06
N VAL A 41 -6.34 -18.18 -7.97
CA VAL A 41 -5.11 -17.59 -7.43
C VAL A 41 -4.66 -18.15 -6.08
N ALA A 42 -5.57 -18.81 -5.34
CA ALA A 42 -5.21 -19.52 -4.12
C ALA A 42 -4.12 -20.58 -4.38
N GLY A 43 -3.12 -20.62 -3.49
CA GLY A 43 -1.97 -21.51 -3.52
C GLY A 43 -0.88 -21.14 -4.53
N ARG A 44 -1.05 -20.04 -5.27
CA ARG A 44 -0.11 -19.62 -6.32
C ARG A 44 1.03 -18.79 -5.77
N ASN A 45 2.15 -18.79 -6.49
CA ASN A 45 3.30 -17.95 -6.17
C ASN A 45 3.05 -16.50 -6.60
N VAL A 46 2.12 -15.85 -5.92
CA VAL A 46 1.79 -14.43 -6.07
C VAL A 46 2.51 -13.66 -4.96
N GLY A 47 3.36 -12.70 -5.32
CA GLY A 47 3.98 -11.81 -4.35
C GLY A 47 3.06 -10.65 -3.96
N VAL A 48 3.19 -10.13 -2.75
CA VAL A 48 2.47 -8.95 -2.24
C VAL A 48 3.47 -7.88 -1.82
N TYR A 49 3.40 -6.73 -2.47
CA TYR A 49 4.29 -5.59 -2.23
C TYR A 49 3.42 -4.38 -1.96
N THR A 50 3.35 -3.97 -0.70
CA THR A 50 2.45 -2.88 -0.28
C THR A 50 3.24 -1.67 0.18
N GLY A 51 3.03 -0.51 -0.44
CA GLY A 51 3.57 0.77 0.00
C GLY A 51 2.68 1.42 1.06
N VAL A 52 3.20 1.66 2.25
CA VAL A 52 2.47 2.33 3.35
C VAL A 52 3.45 3.21 4.12
N MET A 53 3.02 4.43 4.46
CA MET A 53 3.81 5.36 5.27
C MET A 53 3.13 5.69 6.61
N THR A 54 1.79 5.69 6.68
CA THR A 54 1.07 6.17 7.87
C THR A 54 0.67 5.05 8.82
N THR A 55 0.68 5.34 10.12
CA THR A 55 0.30 4.40 11.19
C THR A 55 -0.66 5.04 12.20
N ASP A 56 -1.46 6.00 11.75
CA ASP A 56 -2.33 6.85 12.58
C ASP A 56 -3.26 6.03 13.50
N TYR A 57 -3.84 4.93 12.99
CA TYR A 57 -4.75 4.08 13.77
C TYR A 57 -4.03 3.38 14.93
N ARG A 58 -2.77 3.00 14.72
CA ARG A 58 -1.93 2.43 15.78
C ARG A 58 -1.75 3.45 16.90
N SER A 59 -1.41 4.68 16.55
CA SER A 59 -1.24 5.77 17.51
C SER A 59 -2.53 6.11 18.25
N LEU A 60 -3.71 5.96 17.63
CA LEU A 60 -4.99 6.07 18.31
C LEU A 60 -5.23 4.90 19.27
N SER A 61 -4.97 3.67 18.84
CA SER A 61 -5.18 2.47 19.64
C SER A 61 -4.26 2.42 20.88
N GLU A 62 -3.07 3.01 20.80
CA GLU A 62 -2.10 3.06 21.90
C GLU A 62 -2.45 4.13 22.96
N ARG A 63 -3.40 5.04 22.70
CA ARG A 63 -3.82 6.07 23.69
C ARG A 63 -4.64 5.52 24.84
N ASP A 64 -5.26 4.35 24.68
CA ASP A 64 -6.08 3.70 25.70
C ASP A 64 -5.53 2.29 25.98
N GLU A 65 -4.31 2.24 26.53
CA GLU A 65 -3.58 0.99 26.80
C GLU A 65 -4.38 0.01 27.67
N LEU A 66 -5.22 0.53 28.58
CA LEU A 66 -6.03 -0.29 29.49
C LEU A 66 -7.15 -1.06 28.77
N ASN A 67 -7.54 -0.61 27.57
CA ASN A 67 -8.57 -1.23 26.73
C ASN A 67 -8.00 -1.82 25.43
N ALA A 68 -6.70 -2.09 25.38
CA ALA A 68 -6.06 -2.64 24.19
C ALA A 68 -6.70 -3.98 23.77
N SER A 69 -7.15 -4.06 22.53
CA SER A 69 -7.71 -5.29 21.96
C SER A 69 -6.65 -6.39 21.88
N GLN A 70 -7.04 -7.65 22.09
CA GLN A 70 -6.17 -8.81 21.83
C GLN A 70 -5.68 -8.89 20.37
N TYR A 71 -6.40 -8.23 19.45
CA TYR A 71 -6.06 -8.15 18.03
C TYR A 71 -5.19 -6.93 17.71
N ALA A 72 -4.80 -6.10 18.68
CA ALA A 72 -4.06 -4.85 18.41
C ALA A 72 -2.77 -5.09 17.62
N ALA A 73 -2.01 -6.14 17.98
CA ALA A 73 -0.77 -6.50 17.29
C ALA A 73 -0.99 -6.85 15.82
N THR A 74 -1.96 -7.71 15.51
CA THR A 74 -2.27 -8.12 14.14
C THR A 74 -3.10 -7.08 13.37
N GLY A 75 -3.80 -6.20 14.09
CA GLY A 75 -4.62 -5.14 13.52
C GLY A 75 -3.82 -3.92 13.07
N ASN A 76 -2.62 -3.70 13.62
CA ASN A 76 -1.90 -2.42 13.46
C ASN A 76 -0.44 -2.56 13.03
N ALA A 77 0.15 -3.76 13.05
CA ALA A 77 1.53 -3.92 12.59
C ALA A 77 1.64 -3.71 11.08
N SER A 78 2.59 -2.87 10.64
CA SER A 78 2.79 -2.57 9.22
C SER A 78 3.04 -3.82 8.39
N SER A 79 3.79 -4.80 8.91
CA SER A 79 4.02 -6.08 8.24
C SER A 79 2.74 -6.87 7.95
N ILE A 80 1.70 -6.72 8.78
CA ILE A 80 0.43 -7.41 8.60
C ILE A 80 -0.37 -6.82 7.45
N ILE A 81 -0.11 -5.59 7.02
CA ILE A 81 -0.81 -4.98 5.88
C ILE A 81 -0.61 -5.83 4.62
N ALA A 82 0.63 -6.18 4.28
CA ALA A 82 0.90 -7.11 3.17
C ALA A 82 0.50 -8.56 3.53
N ASN A 83 0.87 -9.03 4.73
CA ASN A 83 0.68 -10.45 5.08
C ASN A 83 -0.78 -10.86 5.20
N ARG A 84 -1.69 -9.94 5.54
CA ARG A 84 -3.13 -10.22 5.61
C ARG A 84 -3.73 -10.41 4.21
N ILE A 85 -3.23 -9.69 3.21
CA ILE A 85 -3.57 -9.93 1.80
C ILE A 85 -3.11 -11.35 1.44
N SER A 86 -1.83 -11.68 1.68
CA SER A 86 -1.32 -13.02 1.37
C SER A 86 -2.10 -14.12 2.09
N TYR A 87 -2.45 -13.89 3.35
CA TYR A 87 -3.23 -14.84 4.16
C TYR A 87 -4.64 -15.06 3.62
N PHE A 88 -5.39 -14.00 3.31
CA PHE A 88 -6.77 -14.13 2.86
C PHE A 88 -6.87 -14.74 1.45
N TYR A 89 -6.00 -14.30 0.54
CA TYR A 89 -6.02 -14.76 -0.86
C TYR A 89 -5.20 -16.04 -1.10
N ASP A 90 -4.58 -16.58 -0.05
CA ASP A 90 -3.70 -17.76 -0.09
C ASP A 90 -2.55 -17.58 -1.12
N PHE A 91 -1.87 -16.44 -1.07
CA PHE A 91 -0.71 -16.13 -1.90
C PHE A 91 0.59 -16.60 -1.26
N HIS A 92 1.43 -17.31 -2.03
CA HIS A 92 2.62 -18.01 -1.52
C HIS A 92 3.95 -17.36 -1.96
N GLY A 93 3.90 -16.19 -2.59
CA GLY A 93 5.11 -15.42 -2.95
C GLY A 93 5.62 -14.53 -1.82
N PRO A 94 6.68 -13.73 -2.08
CA PRO A 94 7.19 -12.76 -1.11
C PRO A 94 6.10 -11.77 -0.68
N SER A 95 6.00 -11.48 0.62
CA SER A 95 4.97 -10.61 1.19
C SER A 95 5.64 -9.57 2.06
N MET A 96 5.64 -8.30 1.62
CA MET A 96 6.35 -7.23 2.29
C MET A 96 5.62 -5.90 2.23
N THR A 97 5.78 -5.13 3.30
CA THR A 97 5.37 -3.73 3.37
C THR A 97 6.61 -2.86 3.24
N VAL A 98 6.53 -1.86 2.37
CA VAL A 98 7.61 -0.94 2.05
C VAL A 98 7.22 0.44 2.56
N ASP A 99 8.11 1.05 3.33
CA ASP A 99 8.00 2.45 3.72
C ASP A 99 9.24 3.20 3.23
N THR A 100 9.03 4.00 2.18
CA THR A 100 9.99 4.98 1.68
C THR A 100 9.31 6.33 1.53
N ALA A 101 8.44 6.65 2.50
CA ALA A 101 7.58 7.81 2.51
C ALA A 101 6.73 7.93 1.22
N CYS A 102 6.68 9.11 0.60
CA CYS A 102 5.85 9.40 -0.58
C CYS A 102 6.12 8.48 -1.79
N SER A 103 7.28 7.82 -1.83
CA SER A 103 7.66 6.92 -2.93
C SER A 103 7.30 5.45 -2.69
N ALA A 104 6.76 5.11 -1.52
CA ALA A 104 6.58 3.74 -1.04
C ALA A 104 5.90 2.80 -2.05
N SER A 105 4.81 3.24 -2.69
CA SER A 105 4.06 2.44 -3.67
C SER A 105 4.85 2.18 -4.96
N LEU A 106 5.66 3.14 -5.41
CA LEU A 106 6.53 2.98 -6.58
C LEU A 106 7.76 2.11 -6.27
N VAL A 107 8.30 2.18 -5.05
CA VAL A 107 9.36 1.28 -4.61
C VAL A 107 8.82 -0.14 -4.45
N ALA A 108 7.60 -0.32 -3.92
CA ALA A 108 6.92 -1.62 -3.90
C ALA A 108 6.74 -2.19 -5.32
N LEU A 109 6.32 -1.35 -6.29
CA LEU A 109 6.26 -1.74 -7.70
C LEU A 109 7.62 -2.16 -8.25
N HIS A 110 8.69 -1.43 -7.93
CA HIS A 110 10.04 -1.76 -8.35
C HIS A 110 10.46 -3.14 -7.84
N GLN A 111 10.24 -3.44 -6.55
CA GLN A 111 10.54 -4.75 -5.96
C GLN A 111 9.74 -5.88 -6.63
N ALA A 112 8.45 -5.68 -6.89
CA ALA A 112 7.62 -6.64 -7.60
C ALA A 112 8.14 -6.94 -9.02
N VAL A 113 8.56 -5.89 -9.75
CA VAL A 113 9.14 -6.04 -11.09
C VAL A 113 10.46 -6.81 -11.04
N LEU A 114 11.32 -6.57 -10.04
CA LEU A 114 12.56 -7.32 -9.85
C LEU A 114 12.29 -8.79 -9.55
N ALA A 115 11.38 -9.10 -8.62
CA ALA A 115 11.02 -10.48 -8.27
C ALA A 115 10.46 -11.26 -9.46
N ILE A 116 9.59 -10.63 -10.28
CA ILE A 116 9.08 -11.25 -11.52
C ILE A 116 10.20 -11.49 -12.53
N ARG A 117 11.13 -10.54 -12.70
CA ARG A 117 12.26 -10.68 -13.62
C ARG A 117 13.24 -11.76 -13.14
N ALA A 118 13.43 -11.90 -11.84
CA ALA A 118 14.25 -12.94 -11.21
C ALA A 118 13.58 -14.32 -11.22
N GLY A 119 12.28 -14.40 -11.51
CA GLY A 119 11.51 -15.64 -11.46
C GLY A 119 11.14 -16.09 -10.04
N GLU A 120 11.31 -15.21 -9.04
CA GLU A 120 10.93 -15.46 -7.65
C GLU A 120 9.41 -15.48 -7.46
N THR A 121 8.68 -14.76 -8.31
CA THR A 121 7.21 -14.74 -8.31
C THR A 121 6.65 -14.72 -9.74
N GLU A 122 5.54 -15.41 -9.98
CA GLU A 122 4.93 -15.47 -11.32
C GLU A 122 4.00 -14.28 -11.62
N MET A 123 3.46 -13.69 -10.55
CA MET A 123 2.50 -12.59 -10.55
C MET A 123 2.70 -11.83 -9.25
N ALA A 124 2.45 -10.52 -9.23
CA ALA A 124 2.52 -9.76 -7.99
C ALA A 124 1.30 -8.84 -7.85
N CYS A 125 0.76 -8.80 -6.64
CA CYS A 125 -0.12 -7.75 -6.16
C CYS A 125 0.75 -6.61 -5.65
N VAL A 126 0.68 -5.45 -6.32
CA VAL A 126 1.31 -4.22 -5.86
C VAL A 126 0.22 -3.30 -5.36
N ALA A 127 0.32 -2.90 -4.10
CA ALA A 127 -0.69 -2.09 -3.44
C ALA A 127 -0.09 -0.85 -2.79
N GLY A 128 -0.93 0.14 -2.52
CA GLY A 128 -0.56 1.31 -1.74
C GLY A 128 -1.78 1.87 -1.03
N VAL A 129 -1.58 2.40 0.17
CA VAL A 129 -2.64 3.04 0.94
C VAL A 129 -2.09 4.18 1.79
N ASN A 130 -2.88 5.24 1.90
CA ASN A 130 -2.65 6.37 2.80
C ASN A 130 -3.99 6.83 3.35
N LEU A 131 -4.12 6.82 4.67
CA LEU A 131 -5.25 7.43 5.40
C LEU A 131 -4.72 8.44 6.42
N MET A 132 -5.55 9.44 6.70
CA MET A 132 -5.30 10.54 7.61
C MET A 132 -6.30 10.46 8.76
N LEU A 133 -5.97 9.67 9.78
CA LEU A 133 -6.89 9.37 10.87
C LEU A 133 -6.66 10.28 12.08
N THR A 134 -5.53 10.99 12.10
CA THR A 134 -5.17 11.90 13.18
C THR A 134 -4.49 13.18 12.69
N PRO A 135 -4.48 14.27 13.48
CA PRO A 135 -3.95 15.56 13.03
C PRO A 135 -2.42 15.68 13.17
N GLU A 136 -1.71 14.77 13.84
CA GLU A 136 -0.29 14.95 14.21
C GLU A 136 0.62 15.12 12.99
N GLN A 137 0.33 14.41 11.91
CA GLN A 137 1.12 14.56 10.69
C GLN A 137 0.82 15.88 9.97
N PHE A 138 -0.43 16.36 9.99
CA PHE A 138 -0.74 17.72 9.52
C PHE A 138 0.03 18.79 10.31
N ILE A 139 0.08 18.66 11.64
CA ILE A 139 0.81 19.59 12.51
C ILE A 139 2.30 19.57 12.16
N SER A 140 2.90 18.37 12.13
CA SER A 140 4.34 18.20 11.86
C SER A 140 4.75 18.72 10.47
N GLU A 141 3.94 18.46 9.44
CA GLU A 141 4.21 18.92 8.07
C GLU A 141 3.92 20.43 7.90
N SER A 142 3.00 21.00 8.69
CA SER A 142 2.79 22.44 8.75
C SER A 142 3.98 23.16 9.39
N ASP A 143 4.54 22.60 10.48
CA ASP A 143 5.74 23.15 11.13
C ASP A 143 6.96 23.13 10.19
N LEU A 144 7.04 22.13 9.30
CA LEU A 144 8.03 22.05 8.23
C LEU A 144 7.72 22.93 7.01
N HIS A 145 6.62 23.69 7.04
CA HIS A 145 6.15 24.55 5.95
C HIS A 145 5.98 23.78 4.62
N MET A 146 5.56 22.51 4.70
CA MET A 146 5.34 21.68 3.52
C MET A 146 3.91 21.81 2.96
N LEU A 147 2.94 22.19 3.80
CA LEU A 147 1.54 22.24 3.44
C LEU A 147 1.11 23.61 2.93
N SER A 148 0.31 23.61 1.86
CA SER A 148 -0.33 24.84 1.37
C SER A 148 -1.38 25.33 2.38
N PRO A 149 -1.38 26.62 2.79
CA PRO A 149 -2.43 27.20 3.61
C PRO A 149 -3.83 27.13 2.99
N THR A 150 -3.91 26.97 1.66
CA THR A 150 -5.18 26.85 0.93
C THR A 150 -5.67 25.40 0.82
N GLY A 151 -4.85 24.42 1.23
CA GLY A 151 -5.19 23.01 1.07
C GLY A 151 -5.28 22.55 -0.38
N HIS A 152 -4.58 23.22 -1.32
CA HIS A 152 -4.54 22.86 -2.72
C HIS A 152 -3.11 22.65 -3.23
N CYS A 153 -2.91 21.60 -4.03
CA CYS A 153 -1.68 21.41 -4.81
C CYS A 153 -1.77 22.25 -6.10
N GLN A 154 -1.05 23.37 -6.17
CA GLN A 154 -0.98 24.21 -7.36
C GLN A 154 0.23 23.84 -8.23
N MET A 155 0.30 22.58 -8.68
CA MET A 155 1.48 22.07 -9.40
C MET A 155 1.82 22.94 -10.63
N TRP A 156 3.05 23.45 -10.66
CA TRP A 156 3.61 24.32 -11.70
C TRP A 156 3.01 25.72 -11.82
N ASP A 157 2.12 26.12 -10.91
CA ASP A 157 1.62 27.50 -10.86
C ASP A 157 2.63 28.43 -10.18
N VAL A 158 2.58 29.73 -10.51
CA VAL A 158 3.41 30.77 -9.86
C VAL A 158 3.07 30.93 -8.37
N GLY A 159 1.83 30.60 -7.98
CA GLY A 159 1.34 30.66 -6.61
C GLY A 159 1.63 29.42 -5.77
N ALA A 160 2.34 28.41 -6.30
CA ALA A 160 2.61 27.17 -5.57
C ALA A 160 3.30 27.43 -4.21
N ASP A 161 2.62 27.09 -3.13
CA ASP A 161 2.98 27.44 -1.74
C ASP A 161 3.02 26.23 -0.79
N GLY A 162 3.05 25.01 -1.34
CA GLY A 162 3.06 23.74 -0.61
C GLY A 162 2.18 22.69 -1.29
N TYR A 163 1.98 21.56 -0.62
CA TYR A 163 1.08 20.52 -1.09
C TYR A 163 -0.13 20.35 -0.15
N ALA A 164 -1.15 19.66 -0.63
CA ALA A 164 -2.31 19.24 0.13
C ALA A 164 -2.27 17.72 0.34
N ARG A 165 -2.47 17.27 1.57
CA ARG A 165 -2.53 15.84 1.86
C ARG A 165 -3.83 15.24 1.30
N GLY A 166 -3.76 13.98 0.86
CA GLY A 166 -4.90 13.24 0.33
C GLY A 166 -4.92 11.81 0.83
N GLU A 167 -6.11 11.22 0.88
CA GLU A 167 -6.30 9.81 1.20
C GLU A 167 -6.50 8.99 -0.07
N GLY A 168 -6.13 7.72 -0.02
CA GLY A 168 -6.39 6.81 -1.14
C GLY A 168 -5.86 5.41 -0.89
N ALA A 169 -6.42 4.46 -1.62
CA ALA A 169 -5.96 3.08 -1.71
C ALA A 169 -5.91 2.67 -3.17
N VAL A 170 -4.92 1.88 -3.55
CA VAL A 170 -4.73 1.37 -4.91
C VAL A 170 -4.16 -0.04 -4.86
N ALA A 171 -4.58 -0.88 -5.80
CA ALA A 171 -3.96 -2.17 -6.07
C ALA A 171 -3.88 -2.41 -7.57
N ILE A 172 -2.77 -2.98 -8.03
CA ILE A 172 -2.58 -3.47 -9.39
C ILE A 172 -1.96 -4.86 -9.35
N PHE A 173 -2.32 -5.68 -10.33
CA PHE A 173 -1.67 -6.96 -10.56
C PHE A 173 -0.72 -6.87 -11.73
N VAL A 174 0.52 -7.34 -11.54
CA VAL A 174 1.58 -7.31 -12.55
C VAL A 174 2.11 -8.71 -12.80
N LYS A 175 2.43 -8.99 -14.06
CA LYS A 175 3.01 -10.25 -14.55
C LYS A 175 4.08 -9.95 -15.59
N SER A 176 4.90 -10.94 -15.92
CA SER A 176 5.69 -10.84 -17.15
C SER A 176 4.76 -10.74 -18.37
N LEU A 177 5.06 -9.85 -19.31
CA LEU A 177 4.25 -9.66 -20.53
C LEU A 177 4.06 -10.99 -21.28
N ARG A 178 5.11 -11.82 -21.31
CA ARG A 178 5.06 -13.14 -21.94
C ARG A 178 4.04 -14.06 -21.25
N GLN A 179 3.98 -14.07 -19.91
CA GLN A 179 2.99 -14.86 -19.17
C GLN A 179 1.58 -14.29 -19.37
N ALA A 180 1.42 -12.97 -19.34
CA ALA A 180 0.12 -12.34 -19.54
C ALA A 180 -0.50 -12.68 -20.91
N ILE A 181 0.32 -12.64 -21.97
CA ILE A 181 -0.10 -13.05 -23.33
C ILE A 181 -0.47 -14.54 -23.37
N ARG A 182 0.33 -15.41 -22.74
CA ARG A 182 0.04 -16.86 -22.70
C ARG A 182 -1.27 -17.18 -21.99
N ASP A 183 -1.56 -16.47 -20.91
CA ASP A 183 -2.74 -16.72 -20.09
C ASP A 183 -4.00 -16.02 -20.64
N GLY A 184 -3.84 -15.20 -21.68
CA GLY A 184 -4.93 -14.45 -22.30
C GLY A 184 -5.45 -13.32 -21.42
N ASP A 185 -4.59 -12.75 -20.57
CA ASP A 185 -4.96 -11.66 -19.66
C ASP A 185 -5.28 -10.37 -20.43
N SER A 186 -6.21 -9.58 -19.89
CA SER A 186 -6.47 -8.22 -20.38
C SER A 186 -5.37 -7.25 -19.92
N ILE A 187 -4.44 -6.94 -20.82
CA ILE A 187 -3.29 -6.09 -20.51
C ILE A 187 -3.67 -4.61 -20.63
N GLN A 188 -3.78 -3.91 -19.50
CA GLN A 188 -4.12 -2.48 -19.47
C GLN A 188 -2.94 -1.58 -19.87
N ALA A 189 -1.73 -1.93 -19.43
CA ALA A 189 -0.50 -1.19 -19.71
C ALA A 189 0.71 -2.12 -19.55
N VAL A 190 1.89 -1.63 -19.96
CA VAL A 190 3.14 -2.40 -19.84
C VAL A 190 4.23 -1.53 -19.23
N ILE A 191 4.74 -1.96 -18.09
CA ILE A 191 5.88 -1.34 -17.39
C ILE A 191 7.16 -1.70 -18.13
N ARG A 192 7.77 -0.72 -18.80
CA ARG A 192 9.03 -0.91 -19.55
C ARG A 192 10.23 -1.06 -18.61
N ASN A 193 10.33 -0.17 -17.63
CA ASN A 193 11.39 -0.21 -16.64
C ASN A 193 10.96 0.51 -15.36
N THR A 194 11.69 0.24 -14.28
CA THR A 194 11.61 0.93 -12.99
C THR A 194 13.03 1.20 -12.50
N GLY A 195 13.20 2.20 -11.65
CA GLY A 195 14.49 2.55 -11.04
C GLY A 195 14.26 3.25 -9.71
N VAL A 196 15.17 3.01 -8.76
CA VAL A 196 15.15 3.60 -7.43
C VAL A 196 16.59 4.00 -7.09
N ASN A 197 16.75 5.21 -6.55
CA ASN A 197 18.02 5.75 -6.05
C ASN A 197 17.76 6.56 -4.76
N SER A 198 18.77 7.30 -4.31
CA SER A 198 18.67 8.26 -3.21
C SER A 198 19.46 9.51 -3.57
N ASP A 199 18.93 10.67 -3.19
CA ASP A 199 19.56 11.97 -3.37
C ASP A 199 20.90 12.10 -2.62
N GLY A 200 21.14 11.21 -1.65
CA GLY A 200 22.35 11.25 -0.83
C GLY A 200 22.38 12.49 0.07
N ARG A 201 23.45 13.29 -0.03
CA ARG A 201 23.63 14.48 0.81
C ARG A 201 23.20 15.74 0.06
N THR A 202 22.09 16.33 0.47
CA THR A 202 21.57 17.63 0.00
C THR A 202 21.74 18.71 1.07
N GLN A 203 21.19 19.92 0.85
CA GLN A 203 21.28 21.04 1.82
C GLN A 203 20.42 20.81 3.08
N GLY A 204 19.46 19.89 3.03
CA GLY A 204 18.61 19.50 4.15
C GLY A 204 17.95 18.17 3.85
N ILE A 205 17.72 17.33 4.85
CA ILE A 205 17.28 15.93 4.66
C ILE A 205 15.98 15.77 3.85
N THR A 206 15.15 16.80 3.79
CA THR A 206 13.87 16.84 3.05
C THR A 206 13.94 17.66 1.75
N MET A 207 15.11 18.19 1.39
CA MET A 207 15.30 18.99 0.17
C MET A 207 15.58 18.07 -1.04
N PRO A 208 14.84 18.22 -2.16
CA PRO A 208 14.98 17.35 -3.34
C PRO A 208 16.28 17.60 -4.11
N ASN A 209 16.72 16.61 -4.90
CA ASN A 209 17.86 16.69 -5.85
C ASN A 209 17.49 16.32 -7.30
#